data_AF-A0A1U8DU50-F1
#
_entry.id   AF-A0A1U8DU50-F1
#
_cell.length_a   1.000
_cell.length_b   1.000
_cell.length_c   1.000
_cell.angle_alpha   90.00
_cell.angle_beta   90.00
_cell.angle_gamma   90.00
#
_symmetry.space_group_name_H-M   'P 1'
#
loop_
_entity.id
_entity.type
_entity.pdbx_description
1 polymer ?
#
loop_
_entity_poly.entity_id
_entity_poly.type
_entity_poly.pdbx_seq_one_letter_code
_entity_poly.pdbx_strand_id
1 'polypeptide(L)'
;MTNSTTEFTDVHSHKYHLPKRIILVRHGESQGNKDEASYSVTPDYKIPLTTRGIQQANQAGSRIRHVVSQSSENWKVYFYVSPYVRTRSTLREIGRAFPRNRVLGVREECRLREQDFGNFQVAERMKVIKETRERFGRFFYRFPEGESAADVYDRVSHFLETLWRDVDMNRHHHNPNDEVNLIIVSHGLASRVFLMKWFKWTVEQFEYLNNLGNCEFRVMELGAGGEYSLAVHHTDEEMLEWGMSPDMIADQKWRANAHRGALNDHCPWYLDAFFDHLAESNDIDDEDVKSNNSLA
;
A
#
# COMPACT_ATOMS: atom_id res chain seq x y z
N MET A 1 -18.59 -27.33 51.65
CA MET A 1 -17.43 -26.76 50.96
C MET A 1 -17.64 -27.02 49.47
N THR A 2 -18.24 -26.07 48.78
CA THR A 2 -18.58 -26.16 47.35
C THR A 2 -17.43 -25.52 46.57
N ASN A 3 -16.73 -26.33 45.77
CA ASN A 3 -15.68 -25.87 44.87
C ASN A 3 -16.30 -24.99 43.78
N SER A 4 -16.00 -23.70 43.85
CA SER A 4 -16.25 -22.73 42.80
C SER A 4 -15.16 -22.86 41.73
N THR A 5 -15.47 -23.55 40.64
CA THR A 5 -14.71 -23.47 39.40
C THR A 5 -14.95 -22.09 38.78
N THR A 6 -13.98 -21.19 38.93
CA THR A 6 -13.91 -19.94 38.17
C THR A 6 -13.71 -20.28 36.69
N GLU A 7 -14.77 -20.11 35.89
CA GLU A 7 -14.68 -20.02 34.44
C GLU A 7 -13.79 -18.83 34.09
N PHE A 8 -12.64 -19.11 33.46
CA PHE A 8 -11.89 -18.09 32.73
C PHE A 8 -12.73 -17.72 31.51
N THR A 9 -13.51 -16.65 31.63
CA THR A 9 -14.16 -16.00 30.50
C THR A 9 -13.07 -15.48 29.56
N ASP A 10 -13.03 -16.05 28.36
CA ASP A 10 -12.18 -15.66 27.25
C ASP A 10 -12.24 -14.14 27.04
N VAL A 11 -11.12 -13.48 27.32
CA VAL A 11 -10.99 -12.02 27.32
C VAL A 11 -10.97 -11.55 25.87
N HIS A 12 -12.15 -11.16 25.37
CA HIS A 12 -12.37 -10.37 24.16
C HIS A 12 -11.53 -10.78 22.92
N SER A 13 -12.02 -11.74 22.13
CA SER A 13 -11.69 -11.75 20.71
C SER A 13 -12.28 -10.49 20.05
N HIS A 14 -11.53 -9.39 20.06
CA HIS A 14 -11.81 -8.24 19.22
C HIS A 14 -11.68 -8.74 17.78
N LYS A 15 -12.82 -9.11 17.18
CA LYS A 15 -12.90 -9.45 15.77
C LYS A 15 -12.63 -8.15 15.02
N TYR A 16 -11.36 -7.88 14.71
CA TYR A 16 -10.95 -6.68 13.98
C TYR A 16 -11.75 -6.62 12.67
N HIS A 17 -12.65 -5.65 12.56
CA HIS A 17 -13.39 -5.38 11.34
C HIS A 17 -12.47 -4.65 10.37
N LEU A 18 -11.63 -5.41 9.68
CA LEU A 18 -10.77 -4.89 8.64
C LEU A 18 -11.61 -4.35 7.48
N PRO A 19 -11.22 -3.24 6.85
CA PRO A 19 -11.79 -2.82 5.59
C PRO A 19 -11.76 -3.98 4.58
N LYS A 20 -12.84 -4.14 3.81
CA LYS A 20 -12.86 -5.12 2.73
C LYS A 20 -11.85 -4.78 1.64
N ARG A 21 -11.66 -3.48 1.35
CA ARG A 21 -10.72 -3.00 0.34
C ARG A 21 -9.97 -1.76 0.80
N ILE A 22 -8.73 -1.65 0.32
CA ILE A 22 -7.94 -0.42 0.29
C ILE A 22 -7.64 -0.13 -1.17
N ILE A 23 -8.12 1.00 -1.69
CA ILE A 23 -8.04 1.37 -3.09
C ILE A 23 -7.12 2.58 -3.22
N LEU A 24 -5.95 2.39 -3.81
CA LEU A 24 -4.97 3.45 -4.06
C LEU A 24 -5.28 4.09 -5.40
N VAL A 25 -5.39 5.41 -5.45
CA VAL A 25 -5.75 6.16 -6.67
C VAL A 25 -4.71 7.24 -6.93
N ARG A 26 -4.11 7.25 -8.12
CA ARG A 26 -3.28 8.40 -8.56
C ARG A 26 -4.18 9.52 -9.04
N HIS A 27 -3.81 10.77 -8.74
CA HIS A 27 -4.50 11.95 -9.28
C HIS A 27 -4.64 11.93 -10.83
N GLY A 28 -5.64 12.63 -11.34
CA GLY A 28 -5.84 12.86 -12.78
C GLY A 28 -4.71 13.69 -13.41
N GLU A 29 -4.69 13.77 -14.73
CA GLU A 29 -3.68 14.56 -15.46
C GLU A 29 -3.63 16.00 -14.93
N SER A 30 -2.43 16.44 -14.54
CA SER A 30 -2.17 17.79 -14.04
C SER A 30 -1.51 18.67 -15.11
N GLN A 31 -1.54 19.99 -14.93
CA GLN A 31 -0.80 20.89 -15.82
C GLN A 31 0.70 20.53 -15.86
N GLY A 32 1.27 20.10 -14.74
CA GLY A 32 2.65 19.62 -14.67
C GLY A 32 2.89 18.27 -15.33
N ASN A 33 1.86 17.43 -15.56
CA ASN A 33 2.00 16.24 -16.40
C ASN A 33 1.98 16.58 -17.89
N LYS A 34 1.23 17.61 -18.27
CA LYS A 34 1.12 18.10 -19.65
C LYS A 34 2.35 18.91 -20.07
N ASP A 35 2.84 19.75 -19.16
CA ASP A 35 3.96 20.65 -19.39
C ASP A 35 4.82 20.77 -18.12
N GLU A 36 6.01 20.15 -18.14
CA GLU A 36 6.96 20.18 -17.02
C GLU A 36 7.40 21.60 -16.66
N ALA A 37 7.32 22.57 -17.60
CA ALA A 37 7.66 23.97 -17.31
C ALA A 37 6.74 24.58 -16.24
N SER A 38 5.55 24.01 -16.01
CA SER A 38 4.64 24.43 -14.94
C SER A 38 5.31 24.43 -13.56
N TYR A 39 6.23 23.50 -13.30
CA TYR A 39 6.91 23.37 -12.02
C TYR A 39 8.02 24.42 -11.79
N SER A 40 8.33 25.25 -12.79
CA SER A 40 9.29 26.35 -12.65
C SER A 40 8.67 27.62 -12.05
N VAL A 41 7.35 27.77 -12.15
CA VAL A 41 6.61 28.99 -11.74
C VAL A 41 5.50 28.70 -10.74
N THR A 42 4.97 27.48 -10.71
CA THR A 42 3.93 27.06 -9.78
C THR A 42 4.50 26.03 -8.81
N PRO A 43 4.41 26.24 -7.49
CA PRO A 43 4.81 25.23 -6.51
C PRO A 43 4.08 23.91 -6.73
N ASP A 44 4.77 22.77 -6.61
CA ASP A 44 4.23 21.45 -6.97
C ASP A 44 2.84 21.19 -6.33
N TYR A 45 2.69 21.45 -5.03
CA TYR A 45 1.43 21.24 -4.31
C TYR A 45 0.24 22.07 -4.85
N LYS A 46 0.49 23.15 -5.59
CA LYS A 46 -0.53 24.03 -6.19
C LYS A 46 -0.87 23.69 -7.64
N ILE A 47 -0.13 22.78 -8.28
CA ILE A 47 -0.37 22.43 -9.69
C ILE A 47 -1.79 21.86 -9.85
N PRO A 48 -2.65 22.49 -10.68
CA PRO A 48 -4.03 22.06 -10.85
C PRO A 48 -4.17 20.91 -11.86
N LEU A 49 -5.35 20.29 -11.86
CA LEU A 49 -5.74 19.34 -12.91
C LEU A 49 -5.95 20.04 -14.25
N THR A 50 -5.78 19.29 -15.34
CA THR A 50 -6.29 19.68 -16.66
C THR A 50 -7.78 19.34 -16.76
N THR A 51 -8.47 19.84 -17.79
CA THR A 51 -9.85 19.42 -18.10
C THR A 51 -9.94 17.91 -18.36
N ARG A 52 -8.92 17.33 -18.98
CA ARG A 52 -8.81 15.87 -19.17
C ARG A 52 -8.66 15.16 -17.82
N GLY A 53 -7.84 15.68 -16.91
CA GLY A 53 -7.70 15.14 -15.54
C GLY A 53 -9.00 15.12 -14.75
N ILE A 54 -9.85 16.13 -14.94
CA ILE A 54 -11.21 16.19 -14.34
C ILE A 54 -12.10 15.09 -14.91
N GLN A 55 -12.11 14.89 -16.22
CA GLN A 55 -12.89 13.83 -16.87
C GLN A 55 -12.41 12.43 -16.46
N GLN A 56 -11.09 12.22 -16.40
CA GLN A 56 -10.48 10.99 -15.91
C GLN A 56 -10.93 10.67 -14.48
N ALA A 57 -10.94 11.67 -13.59
CA ALA A 57 -11.35 11.50 -12.19
C ALA A 57 -12.84 11.14 -12.07
N ASN A 58 -13.70 11.75 -12.89
CA ASN A 58 -15.12 11.40 -12.94
C ASN A 58 -15.33 9.94 -13.36
N GLN A 59 -14.64 9.48 -14.42
CA GLN A 59 -14.71 8.10 -14.89
C GLN A 59 -14.14 7.11 -13.86
N ALA A 60 -13.05 7.46 -13.18
CA ALA A 60 -12.50 6.66 -12.10
C ALA A 60 -13.50 6.52 -10.93
N GLY A 61 -14.22 7.58 -10.58
CA GLY A 61 -15.30 7.52 -9.57
C GLY A 61 -16.35 6.45 -9.90
N SER A 62 -16.83 6.42 -11.14
CA SER A 62 -17.80 5.41 -11.60
C SER A 62 -17.23 3.99 -11.53
N ARG A 63 -15.98 3.78 -11.95
CA ARG A 63 -15.32 2.47 -11.89
C ARG A 63 -15.10 2.00 -10.45
N ILE A 64 -14.60 2.86 -9.56
CA ILE A 64 -14.39 2.53 -8.15
C ILE A 64 -15.73 2.23 -7.47
N ARG A 65 -16.79 3.00 -7.77
CA ARG A 65 -18.13 2.71 -7.26
C ARG A 65 -18.59 1.31 -7.69
N HIS A 66 -18.36 0.93 -8.94
CA HIS A 66 -18.70 -0.40 -9.41
C HIS A 66 -18.01 -1.47 -8.56
N VAL A 67 -16.69 -1.38 -8.38
CA VAL A 67 -15.90 -2.31 -7.56
C VAL A 67 -16.46 -2.48 -6.15
N VAL A 68 -16.70 -1.37 -5.43
CA VAL A 68 -17.17 -1.46 -4.03
C VAL A 68 -18.62 -1.91 -3.89
N SER A 69 -19.41 -1.82 -4.98
CA SER A 69 -20.83 -2.19 -4.96
C SER A 69 -21.13 -3.64 -5.34
N GLN A 70 -20.11 -4.40 -5.78
CA GLN A 70 -20.30 -5.76 -6.28
C GLN A 70 -20.55 -6.81 -5.19
N SER A 71 -19.96 -6.66 -4.00
CA SER A 71 -19.95 -7.73 -2.98
C SER A 71 -21.03 -7.62 -1.92
N SER A 72 -21.55 -6.42 -1.63
CA SER A 72 -22.49 -6.20 -0.53
C SER A 72 -23.40 -5.02 -0.83
N GLU A 73 -24.67 -5.09 -0.44
CA GLU A 73 -25.55 -3.91 -0.50
C GLU A 73 -25.26 -2.88 0.60
N ASN A 74 -24.47 -3.21 1.62
CA ASN A 74 -24.14 -2.34 2.76
C ASN A 74 -22.72 -1.75 2.66
N TRP A 75 -22.17 -1.66 1.44
CA TRP A 75 -20.88 -1.04 1.23
C TRP A 75 -20.85 0.43 1.69
N LYS A 76 -19.71 0.83 2.27
CA LYS A 76 -19.39 2.18 2.72
C LYS A 76 -17.99 2.56 2.28
N VAL A 77 -17.75 3.86 2.05
CA VAL A 77 -16.44 4.38 1.68
C VAL A 77 -15.94 5.43 2.66
N TYR A 78 -14.64 5.39 2.96
CA TYR A 78 -13.93 6.46 3.65
C TYR A 78 -12.74 6.91 2.82
N PHE A 79 -12.57 8.23 2.67
CA PHE A 79 -11.54 8.79 1.81
C PHE A 79 -10.34 9.32 2.60
N TYR A 80 -9.14 8.96 2.17
CA TYR A 80 -7.91 9.68 2.51
C TYR A 80 -7.41 10.44 1.28
N VAL A 81 -6.89 11.65 1.46
CA VAL A 81 -6.41 12.45 0.34
C VAL A 81 -5.17 13.24 0.70
N SER A 82 -4.19 13.25 -0.21
CA SER A 82 -3.04 14.16 -0.12
C SER A 82 -3.51 15.62 -0.18
N PRO A 83 -2.85 16.57 0.53
CA PRO A 83 -3.24 17.97 0.55
C PRO A 83 -3.07 18.71 -0.78
N TYR A 84 -2.45 18.09 -1.79
CA TYR A 84 -2.15 18.75 -3.06
C TYR A 84 -3.44 19.10 -3.84
N VAL A 85 -3.43 20.22 -4.57
CA VAL A 85 -4.61 20.71 -5.30
C VAL A 85 -5.11 19.67 -6.31
N ARG A 86 -4.21 19.00 -7.03
CA ARG A 86 -4.56 17.94 -7.98
C ARG A 86 -5.23 16.72 -7.35
N THR A 87 -4.80 16.28 -6.17
CA THR A 87 -5.41 15.14 -5.47
C THR A 87 -6.76 15.50 -4.87
N ARG A 88 -6.88 16.69 -4.26
CA ARG A 88 -8.16 17.20 -3.75
C ARG A 88 -9.19 17.41 -4.87
N SER A 89 -8.76 17.89 -6.04
CA SER A 89 -9.64 18.05 -7.20
C SER A 89 -10.06 16.70 -7.78
N THR A 90 -9.13 15.73 -7.83
CA THR A 90 -9.43 14.35 -8.23
C THR A 90 -10.48 13.73 -7.30
N LEU A 91 -10.30 13.86 -5.98
CA LEU A 91 -11.25 13.35 -5.00
C LEU A 91 -12.64 13.97 -5.18
N ARG A 92 -12.73 15.29 -5.43
CA ARG A 92 -14.02 15.96 -5.64
C ARG A 92 -14.80 15.33 -6.78
N GLU A 93 -14.13 15.00 -7.88
CA GLU A 93 -14.77 14.41 -9.06
C GLU A 93 -15.08 12.92 -8.88
N ILE A 94 -14.20 12.16 -8.22
CA ILE A 94 -14.48 10.78 -7.80
C ILE A 94 -15.71 10.73 -6.87
N GLY A 95 -15.78 11.64 -5.90
CA GLY A 95 -16.83 11.72 -4.89
C GLY A 95 -18.24 11.90 -5.47
N ARG A 96 -18.37 12.49 -6.68
CA ARG A 96 -19.67 12.65 -7.35
C ARG A 96 -20.36 11.33 -7.68
N ALA A 97 -19.60 10.25 -7.82
CA ALA A 97 -20.17 8.93 -8.08
C ALA A 97 -20.88 8.35 -6.85
N PHE A 98 -20.57 8.81 -5.64
CA PHE A 98 -20.99 8.19 -4.39
C PHE A 98 -22.20 8.92 -3.78
N PRO A 99 -23.31 8.21 -3.49
CA PRO A 99 -24.40 8.76 -2.69
C PRO A 99 -23.90 9.18 -1.30
N ARG A 100 -24.39 10.32 -0.79
CA ARG A 100 -23.90 10.90 0.48
C ARG A 100 -23.97 9.95 1.67
N ASN A 101 -25.01 9.11 1.74
CA ASN A 101 -25.23 8.11 2.80
C ASN A 101 -24.26 6.91 2.73
N ARG A 102 -23.50 6.78 1.65
CA ARG A 102 -22.45 5.76 1.48
C ARG A 102 -21.06 6.26 1.89
N VAL A 103 -20.90 7.57 2.08
CA VAL A 103 -19.62 8.20 2.44
C VAL A 103 -19.54 8.41 3.95
N LEU A 104 -18.69 7.64 4.62
CA LEU A 104 -18.45 7.74 6.07
C LEU A 104 -17.71 9.03 6.42
N GLY A 105 -16.74 9.42 5.61
CA GLY A 105 -15.95 10.61 5.84
C GLY A 105 -14.82 10.80 4.85
N VAL A 106 -14.10 11.89 5.06
CA VAL A 106 -12.87 12.24 4.34
C VAL A 106 -11.86 12.80 5.33
N ARG A 107 -10.60 12.42 5.18
CA ARG A 107 -9.48 13.02 5.92
C ARG A 107 -8.35 13.41 4.97
N GLU A 108 -7.92 14.65 5.07
CA GLU A 108 -6.68 15.10 4.44
C GLU A 108 -5.49 14.55 5.24
N GLU A 109 -4.49 14.01 4.54
CA GLU A 109 -3.31 13.38 5.15
C GLU A 109 -2.05 13.85 4.43
N CYS A 110 -1.23 14.63 5.15
CA CYS A 110 -0.02 15.24 4.61
C CYS A 110 1.01 14.19 4.19
N ARG A 111 1.12 13.07 4.92
CA ARG A 111 2.09 12.00 4.65
C ARG A 111 1.83 11.24 3.34
N LEU A 112 0.70 11.49 2.68
CA LEU A 112 0.35 10.93 1.36
C LEU A 112 0.77 11.81 0.17
N ARG A 113 1.50 12.90 0.39
CA ARG A 113 2.01 13.78 -0.67
C ARG A 113 3.03 13.09 -1.58
N GLU A 114 3.26 13.66 -2.78
CA GLU A 114 4.27 13.16 -3.71
C GLU A 114 5.68 13.36 -3.15
N GLN A 115 6.67 12.65 -3.69
CA GLN A 115 8.09 12.93 -3.43
C GLN A 115 8.40 14.41 -3.66
N ASP A 116 9.03 15.05 -2.69
CA ASP A 116 9.49 16.42 -2.89
C ASP A 116 10.73 16.42 -3.79
N PHE A 117 10.67 17.17 -4.90
CA PHE A 117 11.78 17.33 -5.84
C PHE A 117 12.57 18.63 -5.62
N GLY A 118 12.44 19.24 -4.43
CA GLY A 118 12.90 20.60 -4.14
C GLY A 118 11.85 21.67 -4.44
N ASN A 119 12.25 22.94 -4.36
CA ASN A 119 11.33 24.09 -4.42
C ASN A 119 10.72 24.33 -5.81
N PHE A 120 11.55 24.71 -6.79
CA PHE A 120 11.16 24.92 -8.18
C PHE A 120 12.01 24.05 -9.09
N GLN A 121 11.38 23.46 -10.10
CA GLN A 121 12.01 22.51 -11.00
C GLN A 121 12.42 23.22 -12.30
N VAL A 122 13.66 23.70 -12.36
CA VAL A 122 14.24 24.31 -13.56
C VAL A 122 14.61 23.22 -14.58
N ALA A 123 14.14 23.35 -15.82
CA ALA A 123 14.21 22.28 -16.83
C ALA A 123 15.63 21.75 -17.06
N GLU A 124 16.64 22.61 -17.27
CA GLU A 124 18.02 22.13 -17.50
C GLU A 124 18.57 21.39 -16.27
N ARG A 125 18.30 21.89 -15.06
CA ARG A 125 18.74 21.23 -13.82
C ARG A 125 18.05 19.89 -13.64
N MET A 126 16.74 19.82 -13.90
CA MET A 126 15.97 18.59 -13.79
C MET A 126 16.43 17.52 -14.76
N LYS A 127 16.89 17.90 -15.96
CA LYS A 127 17.46 16.94 -16.92
C LYS A 127 18.70 16.25 -16.35
N VAL A 128 19.65 17.02 -15.83
CA VAL A 128 20.89 16.49 -15.22
C VAL A 128 20.58 15.65 -13.99
N ILE A 129 19.62 16.08 -13.16
CA ILE A 129 19.17 15.34 -11.98
C ILE A 129 18.55 14.00 -12.38
N LYS A 130 17.67 13.96 -13.39
CA LYS A 130 17.04 12.73 -13.90
C LYS A 130 18.09 11.74 -14.42
N GLU A 131 19.06 12.20 -15.21
CA GLU A 131 20.17 11.37 -15.72
C GLU A 131 21.04 10.81 -14.57
N THR A 132 21.33 11.64 -13.57
CA THR A 132 22.10 11.20 -12.39
C THR A 132 21.33 10.16 -11.59
N ARG A 133 20.01 10.36 -11.41
CA ARG A 133 19.12 9.44 -10.71
C ARG A 133 19.06 8.07 -11.38
N GLU A 134 18.98 8.03 -12.71
CA GLU A 134 18.99 6.77 -13.46
C GLU A 134 20.25 5.95 -13.23
N ARG A 135 21.40 6.62 -13.07
CA ARG A 135 22.68 5.95 -12.78
C ARG A 135 22.84 5.55 -11.31
N PHE A 136 22.24 6.30 -10.38
CA PHE A 136 22.38 6.06 -8.94
C PHE A 136 21.43 4.98 -8.41
N GLY A 137 20.24 4.86 -9.00
CA GLY A 137 19.16 4.02 -8.48
C GLY A 137 18.00 4.87 -7.96
N ARG A 138 16.77 4.41 -8.19
CA ARG A 138 15.57 5.24 -8.01
C ARG A 138 15.18 5.38 -6.54
N PHE A 139 15.47 4.37 -5.72
CA PHE A 139 15.00 4.32 -4.34
C PHE A 139 15.79 5.24 -3.40
N PHE A 140 17.12 5.16 -3.44
CA PHE A 140 18.00 5.89 -2.54
C PHE A 140 18.45 7.26 -3.05
N TYR A 141 18.23 7.58 -4.34
CA TYR A 141 18.58 8.89 -4.86
C TYR A 141 17.75 9.98 -4.18
N ARG A 142 18.44 10.93 -3.53
CA ARG A 142 17.85 12.09 -2.89
C ARG A 142 17.96 13.30 -3.79
N PHE A 143 16.81 13.92 -4.09
CA PHE A 143 16.79 15.16 -4.83
C PHE A 143 17.41 16.31 -3.99
N PRO A 144 18.16 17.24 -4.61
CA PRO A 144 18.62 18.44 -3.93
C PRO A 144 17.44 19.20 -3.30
N GLU A 145 17.53 19.51 -2.01
CA GLU A 145 16.44 20.15 -1.22
C GLU A 145 15.11 19.36 -1.23
N GLY A 146 15.14 18.09 -1.61
CA GLY A 146 13.98 17.23 -1.74
C GLY A 146 14.12 15.93 -0.94
N GLU A 147 13.32 14.94 -1.34
CA GLU A 147 13.24 13.62 -0.71
C GLU A 147 13.90 12.56 -1.61
N SER A 148 14.36 11.46 -1.00
CA SER A 148 14.54 10.17 -1.65
C SER A 148 13.27 9.32 -1.52
N ALA A 149 13.14 8.21 -2.25
CA ALA A 149 12.00 7.31 -2.05
C ALA A 149 12.05 6.64 -0.66
N ALA A 150 13.25 6.47 -0.07
CA ALA A 150 13.42 6.04 1.31
C ALA A 150 12.81 7.06 2.31
N ASP A 151 13.00 8.36 2.10
CA ASP A 151 12.36 9.38 2.95
C ASP A 151 10.82 9.32 2.82
N VAL A 152 10.31 9.04 1.62
CA VAL A 152 8.87 8.79 1.38
C VAL A 152 8.40 7.51 2.10
N TYR A 153 9.22 6.46 2.11
CA TYR A 153 8.95 5.19 2.80
C TYR A 153 8.74 5.39 4.29
N ASP A 154 9.55 6.22 4.94
CA ASP A 154 9.43 6.50 6.36
C ASP A 154 8.11 7.20 6.68
N ARG A 155 7.76 8.29 5.98
CA ARG A 155 6.49 8.99 6.26
C ARG A 155 5.25 8.16 5.92
N VAL A 156 5.30 7.33 4.88
CA VAL A 156 4.21 6.39 4.55
C VAL A 156 4.10 5.30 5.62
N SER A 157 5.21 4.81 6.17
CA SER A 157 5.21 3.86 7.30
C SER A 157 4.45 4.43 8.51
N HIS A 158 4.73 5.69 8.88
CA HIS A 158 4.00 6.37 9.96
C HIS A 158 2.50 6.56 9.65
N PHE A 159 2.14 6.80 8.39
CA PHE A 159 0.74 6.85 8.00
C PHE A 159 0.05 5.49 8.19
N LEU A 160 0.70 4.39 7.81
CA LEU A 160 0.15 3.04 7.99
C LEU A 160 -0.12 2.71 9.46
N GLU A 161 0.76 3.10 10.37
CA GLU A 161 0.50 2.95 11.82
C GLU A 161 -0.77 3.70 12.25
N THR A 162 -0.98 4.91 11.72
CA THR A 162 -2.19 5.68 11.98
C THR A 162 -3.42 5.00 11.39
N LEU A 163 -3.31 4.50 10.16
CA LEU A 163 -4.36 3.78 9.46
C LEU A 163 -4.82 2.54 10.24
N TRP A 164 -3.87 1.72 10.69
CA TRP A 164 -4.13 0.54 11.50
C TRP A 164 -4.81 0.89 12.82
N ARG A 165 -4.32 1.93 13.52
CA ARG A 165 -4.94 2.44 14.74
C ARG A 165 -6.36 2.94 14.51
N ASP A 166 -6.63 3.61 13.39
CA ASP A 166 -7.98 4.07 13.09
C ASP A 166 -8.96 2.93 12.78
N VAL A 167 -8.48 1.88 12.11
CA VAL A 167 -9.25 0.65 11.88
C VAL A 167 -9.53 -0.05 13.21
N ASP A 168 -8.52 -0.25 14.04
CA ASP A 168 -8.62 -0.90 15.34
C ASP A 168 -9.60 -0.20 16.29
N MET A 169 -9.48 1.13 16.40
CA MET A 169 -10.38 1.95 17.24
C MET A 169 -11.75 2.24 16.62
N ASN A 170 -12.10 1.65 15.46
CA ASN A 170 -13.32 1.95 14.71
C ASN A 170 -13.59 3.45 14.53
N ARG A 171 -12.55 4.23 14.20
CA ARG A 171 -12.66 5.70 14.00
C ARG A 171 -13.39 6.09 12.71
N HIS A 172 -13.68 5.10 11.85
CA HIS A 172 -14.54 5.30 10.69
C HIS A 172 -16.04 5.27 11.06
N HIS A 173 -16.38 5.03 12.33
CA HIS A 173 -17.74 5.07 12.90
C HIS A 173 -18.77 4.28 12.06
N HIS A 174 -18.40 3.09 11.63
CA HIS A 174 -19.26 2.23 10.82
C HIS A 174 -20.02 1.24 11.70
N ASN A 175 -21.18 0.80 11.20
CA ASN A 175 -21.91 -0.30 11.83
C ASN A 175 -21.15 -1.62 11.57
N PRO A 176 -21.20 -2.60 12.48
CA PRO A 176 -20.54 -3.90 12.28
C PRO A 176 -20.94 -4.65 11.00
N ASN A 177 -22.12 -4.33 10.44
CA ASN A 177 -22.64 -4.91 9.20
C ASN A 177 -22.21 -4.14 7.93
N ASP A 178 -21.56 -2.99 8.07
CA ASP A 178 -21.10 -2.19 6.94
C ASP A 178 -19.84 -2.82 6.33
N GLU A 179 -19.81 -2.97 5.01
CA GLU A 179 -18.61 -3.36 4.28
C GLU A 179 -17.78 -2.10 3.99
N VAL A 180 -16.77 -1.83 4.82
CA VAL A 180 -15.94 -0.62 4.70
C VAL A 180 -14.89 -0.77 3.60
N ASN A 181 -14.78 0.24 2.75
CA ASN A 181 -13.76 0.35 1.71
C ASN A 181 -13.01 1.67 1.89
N LEU A 182 -11.68 1.62 1.99
CA LEU A 182 -10.83 2.81 2.10
C LEU A 182 -10.37 3.23 0.71
N ILE A 183 -10.52 4.51 0.36
CA ILE A 183 -10.07 5.06 -0.92
C ILE A 183 -9.02 6.13 -0.65
N ILE A 184 -7.81 5.93 -1.14
CA ILE A 184 -6.64 6.77 -0.87
C ILE A 184 -6.23 7.48 -2.16
N VAL A 185 -6.56 8.77 -2.27
CA VAL A 185 -6.23 9.61 -3.43
C VAL A 185 -4.87 10.30 -3.21
N SER A 186 -3.86 9.84 -3.95
CA SER A 186 -2.46 10.20 -3.77
C SER A 186 -1.73 10.32 -5.13
N HIS A 187 -0.46 9.95 -5.18
CA HIS A 187 0.46 10.19 -6.28
C HIS A 187 1.23 8.92 -6.66
N GLY A 188 2.00 8.97 -7.75
CA GLY A 188 2.60 7.77 -8.34
C GLY A 188 3.61 7.08 -7.43
N LEU A 189 4.61 7.83 -6.92
CA LEU A 189 5.64 7.25 -6.06
C LEU A 189 5.06 6.87 -4.70
N ALA A 190 4.29 7.78 -4.09
CA ALA A 190 3.68 7.54 -2.77
C ALA A 190 2.82 6.26 -2.75
N SER A 191 2.03 5.98 -3.80
CA SER A 191 1.25 4.74 -3.91
C SER A 191 2.12 3.50 -4.09
N ARG A 192 3.21 3.57 -4.87
CA ARG A 192 4.15 2.44 -4.98
C ARG A 192 4.86 2.14 -3.66
N VAL A 193 5.27 3.18 -2.94
CA VAL A 193 5.90 3.06 -1.62
C VAL A 193 4.91 2.48 -0.60
N PHE A 194 3.64 2.87 -0.67
CA PHE A 194 2.58 2.26 0.14
C PHE A 194 2.51 0.75 -0.09
N LEU A 195 2.46 0.31 -1.36
CA LEU A 195 2.41 -1.11 -1.71
C LEU A 195 3.66 -1.86 -1.24
N MET A 196 4.85 -1.29 -1.49
CA MET A 196 6.12 -1.84 -1.01
C MET A 196 6.11 -2.03 0.50
N LYS A 197 5.69 -1.01 1.25
CA LYS A 197 5.64 -1.09 2.71
C LYS A 197 4.61 -2.12 3.19
N TRP A 198 3.45 -2.18 2.55
CA TRP A 198 2.38 -3.08 2.93
C TRP A 198 2.75 -4.55 2.69
N PHE A 199 3.25 -4.86 1.49
CA PHE A 199 3.60 -6.22 1.08
C PHE A 199 5.04 -6.61 1.43
N LYS A 200 5.77 -5.72 2.11
CA LYS A 200 7.16 -5.92 2.54
C LYS A 200 8.09 -6.27 1.36
N TRP A 201 7.84 -5.66 0.20
CA TRP A 201 8.69 -5.84 -0.97
C TRP A 201 10.08 -5.27 -0.73
N THR A 202 11.07 -5.91 -1.34
CA THR A 202 12.47 -5.46 -1.27
C THR A 202 12.67 -4.17 -2.08
N VAL A 203 13.79 -3.50 -1.85
CA VAL A 203 14.17 -2.31 -2.64
C VAL A 203 14.29 -2.66 -4.13
N GLU A 204 14.89 -3.81 -4.44
CA GLU A 204 15.05 -4.29 -5.82
C GLU A 204 13.70 -4.50 -6.51
N GLN A 205 12.77 -5.19 -5.84
CA GLN A 205 11.40 -5.37 -6.33
C GLN A 205 10.71 -4.03 -6.59
N PHE A 206 10.90 -3.05 -5.70
CA PHE A 206 10.35 -1.71 -5.88
C PHE A 206 10.91 -0.98 -7.10
N GLU A 207 12.20 -1.15 -7.41
CA GLU A 207 12.84 -0.43 -8.52
C GLU A 207 12.23 -0.77 -9.89
N TYR A 208 11.71 -2.00 -10.04
CA TYR A 208 11.01 -2.48 -11.25
C TYR A 208 9.58 -1.96 -11.39
N LEU A 209 8.95 -1.48 -10.29
CA LEU A 209 7.56 -1.06 -10.32
C LEU A 209 7.32 0.17 -11.19
N ASN A 210 6.33 0.08 -12.08
CA ASN A 210 5.84 1.19 -12.89
C ASN A 210 4.88 2.10 -12.10
N ASN A 211 5.02 3.40 -12.30
CA ASN A 211 4.08 4.39 -11.74
C ASN A 211 2.67 4.13 -12.29
N LEU A 212 1.66 4.23 -11.42
CA LEU A 212 0.26 4.27 -11.81
C LEU A 212 0.04 5.36 -12.88
N GLY A 213 -0.79 5.13 -13.88
CA GLY A 213 -1.30 6.14 -14.80
C GLY A 213 -2.21 7.16 -14.11
N ASN A 214 -2.52 8.27 -14.79
CA ASN A 214 -3.43 9.28 -14.24
C ASN A 214 -4.83 8.70 -14.02
N CYS A 215 -5.37 8.80 -12.79
CA CYS A 215 -6.63 8.15 -12.37
C CYS A 215 -6.67 6.63 -12.57
N GLU A 216 -5.51 5.98 -12.73
CA GLU A 216 -5.40 4.55 -12.45
C GLU A 216 -5.58 4.33 -10.94
N PHE A 217 -6.22 3.22 -10.60
CA PHE A 217 -6.34 2.78 -9.22
C PHE A 217 -5.98 1.31 -9.09
N ARG A 218 -5.43 0.94 -7.93
CA ARG A 218 -5.12 -0.44 -7.57
C ARG A 218 -5.88 -0.81 -6.31
N VAL A 219 -6.48 -1.98 -6.34
CA VAL A 219 -7.38 -2.52 -5.32
C VAL A 219 -6.63 -3.60 -4.54
N MET A 220 -6.40 -3.34 -3.27
CA MET A 220 -5.98 -4.35 -2.30
C MET A 220 -7.24 -4.84 -1.63
N GLU A 221 -7.61 -6.10 -1.84
CA GLU A 221 -8.83 -6.68 -1.27
C GLU A 221 -8.47 -7.74 -0.24
N LEU A 222 -9.23 -7.76 0.86
CA LEU A 222 -9.10 -8.76 1.90
C LEU A 222 -9.56 -10.12 1.34
N GLY A 223 -8.61 -11.05 1.24
CA GLY A 223 -8.81 -12.42 0.78
C GLY A 223 -9.55 -13.28 1.81
N ALA A 224 -9.87 -14.50 1.42
CA ALA A 224 -10.70 -15.41 2.23
C ALA A 224 -10.05 -15.79 3.57
N GLY A 225 -8.71 -15.83 3.62
CA GLY A 225 -7.97 -16.14 4.84
C GLY A 225 -7.64 -14.92 5.71
N GLY A 226 -8.01 -13.71 5.30
CA GLY A 226 -7.85 -12.49 6.12
C GLY A 226 -6.56 -11.70 5.89
N GLU A 227 -5.83 -11.99 4.81
CA GLU A 227 -4.73 -11.18 4.29
C GLU A 227 -5.18 -10.33 3.10
N TYR A 228 -4.59 -9.15 2.93
CA TYR A 228 -4.84 -8.33 1.74
C TYR A 228 -4.02 -8.85 0.56
N SER A 229 -4.60 -8.81 -0.63
CA SER A 229 -3.96 -9.20 -1.87
C SER A 229 -4.42 -8.34 -3.04
N LEU A 230 -3.54 -8.13 -4.01
CA LEU A 230 -3.88 -7.58 -5.33
C LEU A 230 -4.56 -8.64 -6.22
N ALA A 231 -4.19 -9.92 -6.09
CA ALA A 231 -4.67 -11.01 -6.95
C ALA A 231 -6.13 -11.41 -6.71
N VAL A 232 -6.79 -10.84 -5.70
CA VAL A 232 -8.25 -11.00 -5.51
C VAL A 232 -9.03 -10.21 -6.57
N HIS A 233 -8.47 -9.08 -7.05
CA HIS A 233 -9.15 -8.20 -7.99
C HIS A 233 -8.46 -8.09 -9.35
N HIS A 234 -7.13 -8.11 -9.37
CA HIS A 234 -6.33 -7.87 -10.58
C HIS A 234 -5.81 -9.17 -11.18
N THR A 235 -5.64 -9.17 -12.50
CA THR A 235 -5.06 -10.31 -13.21
C THR A 235 -3.54 -10.33 -13.14
N ASP A 236 -2.93 -11.45 -13.51
CA ASP A 236 -1.48 -11.58 -13.63
C ASP A 236 -0.91 -10.60 -14.65
N GLU A 237 -1.60 -10.44 -15.78
CA GLU A 237 -1.19 -9.54 -16.86
C GLU A 237 -1.12 -8.09 -16.38
N GLU A 238 -2.14 -7.63 -15.64
CA GLU A 238 -2.13 -6.28 -15.04
C GLU A 238 -0.95 -6.12 -14.07
N MET A 239 -0.72 -7.10 -13.20
CA MET A 239 0.40 -7.05 -12.25
C MET A 239 1.77 -7.08 -12.93
N LEU A 240 1.93 -7.84 -14.02
CA LEU A 240 3.14 -7.86 -14.84
C LEU A 240 3.37 -6.50 -15.53
N GLU A 241 2.31 -5.89 -16.09
CA GLU A 241 2.39 -4.55 -16.69
C GLU A 241 2.82 -3.48 -15.67
N TRP A 242 2.52 -3.69 -14.39
CA TRP A 242 2.98 -2.82 -13.31
C TRP A 242 4.43 -3.07 -12.88
N GLY A 243 5.13 -4.01 -13.50
CA GLY A 243 6.52 -4.34 -13.22
C GLY A 243 6.70 -5.29 -12.02
N MET A 244 5.65 -6.01 -11.60
CA MET A 244 5.79 -7.04 -10.58
C MET A 244 6.47 -8.28 -11.17
N SER A 245 7.41 -8.87 -10.43
CA SER A 245 8.04 -10.13 -10.82
C SER A 245 7.06 -11.32 -10.68
N PRO A 246 7.32 -12.45 -11.34
CA PRO A 246 6.56 -13.68 -11.14
C PRO A 246 6.44 -14.07 -9.65
N ASP A 247 7.49 -13.88 -8.87
CA ASP A 247 7.48 -14.21 -7.43
C ASP A 247 6.58 -13.28 -6.62
N MET A 248 6.58 -11.98 -6.93
CA MET A 248 5.67 -11.02 -6.30
C MET A 248 4.21 -11.40 -6.60
N ILE A 249 3.92 -11.82 -7.84
CA ILE A 249 2.58 -12.25 -8.27
C ILE A 249 2.18 -13.56 -7.56
N ALA A 250 3.10 -14.51 -7.43
CA ALA A 250 2.88 -15.74 -6.69
C ALA A 250 2.56 -15.47 -5.21
N ASP A 251 3.29 -14.55 -4.56
CA ASP A 251 3.00 -14.10 -3.18
C ASP A 251 1.59 -13.47 -3.10
N GLN A 252 1.18 -12.63 -4.06
CA GLN A 252 -0.18 -12.08 -4.06
C GLN A 252 -1.25 -13.16 -4.19
N LYS A 253 -1.06 -14.16 -5.07
CA LYS A 253 -2.01 -15.28 -5.21
C LYS A 253 -2.11 -16.12 -3.94
N TRP A 254 -0.98 -16.36 -3.28
CA TRP A 254 -0.96 -17.04 -1.98
C TRP A 254 -1.73 -16.23 -0.93
N ARG A 255 -1.46 -14.92 -0.80
CA ARG A 255 -2.15 -14.00 0.12
C ARG A 255 -3.67 -13.95 -0.08
N ALA A 256 -4.16 -14.15 -1.30
CA ALA A 256 -5.60 -14.16 -1.58
C ALA A 256 -6.36 -15.25 -0.78
N ASN A 257 -5.67 -16.32 -0.38
CA ASN A 257 -6.23 -17.47 0.33
C ASN A 257 -5.59 -17.75 1.69
N ALA A 258 -4.43 -17.15 2.00
CA ALA A 258 -3.67 -17.41 3.22
C ALA A 258 -4.38 -16.94 4.50
N HIS A 259 -4.31 -17.77 5.55
CA HIS A 259 -4.85 -17.45 6.86
C HIS A 259 -4.03 -16.37 7.57
N ARG A 260 -4.70 -15.44 8.25
CA ARG A 260 -4.08 -14.35 9.01
C ARG A 260 -3.09 -14.90 10.05
N GLY A 261 -1.85 -14.43 10.00
CA GLY A 261 -0.79 -14.91 10.89
C GLY A 261 -0.16 -16.25 10.49
N ALA A 262 -0.57 -16.85 9.37
CA ALA A 262 0.26 -17.85 8.71
C ALA A 262 1.61 -17.18 8.43
N LEU A 263 2.66 -17.70 9.06
CA LEU A 263 4.02 -17.29 8.73
C LEU A 263 4.21 -17.52 7.24
N ASN A 264 5.00 -16.64 6.64
CA ASN A 264 5.47 -16.81 5.28
C ASN A 264 6.55 -17.91 5.23
N ASP A 265 6.38 -19.01 5.96
CA ASP A 265 7.28 -20.18 5.96
C ASP A 265 7.26 -20.87 4.58
N HIS A 266 6.24 -20.57 3.76
CA HIS A 266 6.17 -20.89 2.33
C HIS A 266 6.52 -19.72 1.41
N CYS A 267 7.23 -18.72 1.91
CA CYS A 267 7.92 -17.71 1.11
C CYS A 267 9.41 -17.95 1.27
N PRO A 268 9.98 -18.87 0.45
CA PRO A 268 11.36 -19.32 0.56
C PRO A 268 12.34 -18.14 0.54
N TRP A 269 11.98 -17.02 -0.09
CA TRP A 269 12.92 -15.99 -0.51
C TRP A 269 13.49 -15.11 0.60
N TYR A 270 12.84 -14.89 1.75
CA TYR A 270 13.44 -13.99 2.76
C TYR A 270 14.46 -14.71 3.65
N LEU A 271 14.33 -16.02 3.81
CA LEU A 271 15.34 -16.84 4.45
C LEU A 271 16.37 -17.28 3.41
N ASP A 272 15.94 -17.87 2.31
CA ASP A 272 16.85 -18.45 1.32
C ASP A 272 17.64 -17.38 0.55
N ALA A 273 17.10 -16.19 0.24
CA ALA A 273 17.93 -15.17 -0.45
C ALA A 273 19.04 -14.56 0.43
N PHE A 274 18.97 -14.74 1.75
CA PHE A 274 19.99 -14.25 2.69
C PHE A 274 20.79 -15.37 3.33
N PHE A 275 20.33 -16.62 3.28
CA PHE A 275 20.92 -17.76 3.95
C PHE A 275 21.07 -19.00 3.05
N ASP A 276 20.89 -18.86 1.73
CA ASP A 276 21.19 -19.86 0.70
C ASP A 276 22.58 -20.52 0.83
N HIS A 277 23.53 -19.80 1.39
CA HIS A 277 24.90 -20.23 1.62
C HIS A 277 25.12 -20.91 2.97
N LEU A 278 24.14 -20.90 3.88
CA LEU A 278 24.19 -21.69 5.09
C LEU A 278 23.78 -23.12 4.70
N ALA A 279 24.75 -24.02 4.68
CA ALA A 279 24.46 -25.45 4.60
C ALA A 279 23.51 -25.82 5.75
N GLU A 280 22.48 -26.62 5.47
CA GLU A 280 21.66 -27.23 6.52
C GLU A 280 22.62 -27.91 7.50
N SER A 281 22.77 -27.36 8.71
CA SER A 281 23.53 -28.06 9.73
C SER A 281 22.71 -29.29 10.09
N ASN A 282 23.23 -30.45 9.69
CA ASN A 282 22.83 -31.70 10.32
C ASN A 282 23.28 -31.59 11.77
N ASP A 283 22.41 -31.09 12.64
CA ASP A 283 22.59 -31.17 14.08
C ASP A 283 22.49 -32.66 14.44
N ILE A 284 23.64 -33.34 14.29
CA ILE A 284 23.94 -34.62 14.91
C ILE A 284 24.28 -34.28 16.36
N ASP A 285 23.26 -34.21 17.20
CA ASP A 285 23.47 -34.17 18.65
C ASP A 285 23.58 -35.61 19.19
N ASP A 286 24.84 -36.05 19.32
CA ASP A 286 25.43 -36.86 20.38
C ASP A 286 24.63 -38.07 20.94
N GLU A 287 24.66 -39.19 20.20
CA GLU A 287 24.76 -40.52 20.81
C GLU A 287 26.21 -41.01 20.71
N ASP A 288 27.03 -40.77 21.74
CA ASP A 288 27.97 -41.75 22.31
C ASP A 288 28.98 -41.11 23.28
N VAL A 289 28.58 -40.96 24.54
CA VAL A 289 29.51 -41.11 25.67
C VAL A 289 28.88 -42.03 26.71
N LYS A 290 28.93 -43.34 26.45
CA LYS A 290 28.87 -44.37 27.50
C LYS A 290 30.07 -45.30 27.36
N SER A 291 31.05 -45.11 28.24
CA SER A 291 31.60 -46.21 29.06
C SER A 291 32.87 -45.75 29.78
N ASN A 292 32.76 -45.51 31.09
CA ASN A 292 33.60 -46.20 32.09
C ASN A 292 33.37 -45.58 33.47
N ASN A 293 32.46 -46.18 34.23
CA ASN A 293 32.66 -46.47 35.65
C ASN A 293 31.51 -47.32 36.19
N SER A 294 31.72 -48.64 36.33
CA SER A 294 31.72 -49.32 37.64
C SER A 294 31.68 -50.85 37.51
N LEU A 295 32.76 -51.49 38.00
CA LEU A 295 32.80 -52.74 38.78
C LEU A 295 32.23 -54.05 38.18
N ALA A 296 33.15 -54.92 37.74
CA ALA A 296 33.45 -56.23 38.35
C ALA A 296 34.82 -56.73 37.86
#